data_AF-A0A8J3I5U4-F1
#
_entry.id   AF-A0A8J3I5U4-F1
#
_cell.length_a   1.000
_cell.length_b   1.000
_cell.length_c   1.000
_cell.angle_alpha   90.00
_cell.angle_beta   90.00
_cell.angle_gamma   90.00
#
_symmetry.space_group_name_H-M   'P 1'
#
loop_
_entity.id
_entity.type
_entity.pdbx_description
1 polymer ?
#
loop_
_entity_poly.entity_id
_entity_poly.type
_entity_poly.pdbx_seq_one_letter_code
_entity_poly.pdbx_strand_id
1 'polypeptide(L)'
;MNPDSDEFVQFLRSLGVEMEDKAQSIEREQMPGHHQRSERSLDEPEMTILRYAEEDEALYHLSLAHTTPQLRVVLPDTQGQLKFQIYLIQFSEHHPLASVFTQFARYRESHAFEQKRKTAQQHLLAAVGEMMKDLFWEGVDVSEIPPEITVEELI
;
A
#
# COMPACT_ATOMS: atom_id res chain seq x y z
N MET A 1 -1.32 -13.38 -17.82
CA MET A 1 -1.09 -14.25 -16.64
C MET A 1 -2.46 -14.73 -16.17
N ASN A 2 -2.61 -15.98 -15.75
CA ASN A 2 -3.89 -16.46 -15.23
C ASN A 2 -4.09 -15.85 -13.82
N PRO A 3 -5.18 -15.10 -13.54
CA PRO A 3 -5.45 -14.54 -12.22
C PRO A 3 -5.53 -15.60 -11.10
N ASP A 4 -5.70 -16.88 -11.46
CA ASP A 4 -5.71 -18.00 -10.51
C ASP A 4 -4.35 -18.72 -10.39
N SER A 5 -3.26 -18.16 -10.91
CA SER A 5 -1.93 -18.78 -10.78
C SER A 5 -1.32 -18.53 -9.40
N ASP A 6 -0.71 -19.57 -8.81
CA ASP A 6 -0.04 -19.49 -7.50
C ASP A 6 1.02 -18.39 -7.43
N GLU A 7 1.68 -18.09 -8.56
CA GLU A 7 2.66 -17.02 -8.69
C GLU A 7 2.03 -15.63 -8.53
N PHE A 8 0.83 -15.42 -9.08
CA PHE A 8 0.06 -14.19 -8.90
C PHE A 8 -0.44 -14.05 -7.45
N VAL A 9 -0.90 -15.15 -6.84
CA VAL A 9 -1.33 -15.16 -5.44
C VAL A 9 -0.18 -14.89 -4.48
N GLN A 10 1.00 -15.47 -4.73
CA GLN A 10 2.22 -15.19 -3.97
C GLN A 10 2.67 -13.74 -4.11
N PHE A 11 2.56 -13.16 -5.31
CA PHE A 11 2.82 -11.74 -5.55
C PHE A 11 1.83 -10.83 -4.80
N LEU A 12 0.54 -11.15 -4.80
CA LEU A 12 -0.44 -10.40 -4.01
C LEU A 12 -0.16 -10.49 -2.50
N ARG A 13 0.26 -11.66 -2.01
CA ARG A 13 0.64 -11.86 -0.60
C ARG A 13 1.91 -11.09 -0.23
N SER A 14 2.91 -11.03 -1.10
CA SER A 14 4.12 -10.21 -0.86
C SER A 14 3.82 -8.71 -0.85
N LEU A 15 2.71 -8.29 -1.48
CA LEU A 15 2.15 -6.95 -1.40
C LEU A 15 1.18 -6.74 -0.22
N GLY A 16 1.08 -7.67 0.73
CA GLY A 16 0.23 -7.51 1.92
C GLY A 16 -1.27 -7.56 1.63
N VAL A 17 -1.67 -8.19 0.53
CA VAL A 17 -3.09 -8.41 0.17
C VAL A 17 -3.60 -9.66 0.88
N GLU A 18 -4.49 -9.48 1.85
CA GLU A 18 -5.25 -10.60 2.44
C GLU A 18 -6.26 -11.12 1.40
N MET A 19 -5.96 -12.28 0.81
CA MET A 19 -6.90 -13.00 -0.04
C MET A 19 -7.80 -13.87 0.84
N GLU A 20 -9.11 -13.68 0.79
CA GLU A 20 -10.05 -14.64 1.41
C GLU A 20 -9.90 -15.99 0.68
N ASP A 21 -9.18 -16.93 1.29
CA ASP A 21 -9.15 -18.31 0.82
C ASP A 21 -10.59 -18.83 0.85
N LYS A 22 -11.18 -19.07 -0.33
CA LYS A 22 -12.52 -19.68 -0.45
C LYS A 22 -12.60 -21.07 0.19
N ALA A 23 -11.45 -21.71 0.44
CA ALA A 23 -11.38 -22.93 1.22
C ALA A 23 -11.58 -22.70 2.73
N GLN A 24 -11.20 -21.54 3.26
CA GLN A 24 -11.35 -21.20 4.68
C GLN A 24 -12.74 -20.65 5.03
N SER A 25 -13.52 -20.15 4.06
CA SER A 25 -14.90 -19.70 4.30
C SER A 25 -15.89 -20.85 4.49
N ILE A 26 -15.59 -22.08 4.03
CA ILE A 26 -16.45 -23.25 4.24
C ILE A 26 -16.18 -23.93 5.61
N GLU A 27 -14.97 -23.83 6.16
CA GLU A 27 -14.64 -24.44 7.47
C GLU A 27 -14.90 -23.51 8.67
N ARG A 28 -14.93 -22.18 8.48
CA ARG A 28 -15.14 -21.21 9.57
C ARG A 28 -16.58 -21.12 10.08
N GLU A 29 -17.57 -21.66 9.36
CA GLU A 29 -18.97 -21.62 9.80
C GLU A 29 -19.35 -22.71 10.83
N GLN A 30 -18.43 -23.59 11.25
CA GLN A 30 -18.77 -24.73 12.13
C GLN A 30 -17.92 -24.93 13.40
N MET A 31 -17.05 -23.99 13.82
CA MET A 31 -16.33 -24.14 15.10
C MET A 31 -16.47 -22.91 16.02
N PRO A 32 -17.07 -23.07 17.23
CA PRO A 32 -17.13 -22.00 18.20
C PRO A 32 -15.80 -21.91 18.96
N GLY A 33 -15.15 -20.76 18.88
CA GLY A 33 -14.24 -20.27 19.93
C GLY A 33 -12.78 -20.66 19.82
N HIS A 34 -12.03 -20.00 18.93
CA HIS A 34 -10.64 -19.64 19.20
C HIS A 34 -10.31 -18.29 18.55
N HIS A 35 -10.45 -17.21 19.32
CA HIS A 35 -9.78 -15.94 19.03
C HIS A 35 -8.28 -16.10 19.29
N GLN A 36 -7.56 -16.74 18.36
CA GLN A 36 -6.12 -16.49 18.23
C GLN A 36 -5.99 -15.10 17.62
N ARG A 37 -5.67 -14.15 18.50
CA ARG A 37 -5.23 -12.81 18.14
C ARG A 37 -3.88 -12.99 17.43
N SER A 38 -3.91 -13.14 16.11
CA SER A 38 -2.70 -13.22 15.29
C SER A 38 -1.81 -12.02 15.63
N GLU A 39 -0.61 -12.30 16.13
CA GLU A 39 0.45 -11.32 16.24
C GLU A 39 0.76 -10.87 14.81
N ARG A 40 0.26 -9.69 14.40
CA ARG A 40 0.65 -9.08 13.13
C ARG A 40 2.17 -9.02 13.12
N SER A 41 2.79 -9.62 12.10
CA SER A 41 4.22 -9.45 11.88
C SER A 41 4.53 -7.96 11.79
N LEU A 42 5.67 -7.53 12.34
CA LEU A 42 6.06 -6.11 12.34
C LEU A 42 5.99 -5.50 10.93
N ASP A 43 6.24 -6.30 9.90
CA ASP A 43 6.27 -5.87 8.50
C ASP A 43 4.89 -5.78 7.80
N GLU A 44 3.79 -6.11 8.50
CA GLU A 44 2.45 -6.06 7.90
C GLU A 44 1.88 -4.63 7.93
N PRO A 45 1.43 -4.08 6.79
CA PRO A 45 0.91 -2.72 6.76
C PRO A 45 -0.36 -2.57 7.61
N GLU A 46 -0.50 -1.42 8.26
CA GLU A 46 -1.69 -1.08 9.04
C GLU A 46 -2.93 -0.97 8.14
N MET A 47 -2.71 -0.59 6.88
CA MET A 47 -3.72 -0.35 5.87
C MET A 47 -3.13 -0.44 4.47
N THR A 48 -3.92 -0.99 3.55
CA THR A 48 -3.57 -1.14 2.13
C THR A 48 -4.72 -0.69 1.23
N ILE A 49 -4.37 -0.05 0.11
CA ILE A 49 -5.25 0.34 -0.99
C ILE A 49 -4.58 -0.10 -2.29
N LEU A 50 -5.30 -0.89 -3.10
CA LEU A 50 -4.87 -1.28 -4.44
C LEU A 50 -5.70 -0.54 -5.47
N ARG A 51 -5.04 -0.02 -6.51
CA ARG A 51 -5.69 0.61 -7.67
C ARG A 51 -4.96 0.23 -8.94
N TYR A 52 -5.71 -0.08 -9.97
CA TYR A 52 -5.19 -0.18 -11.33
C TYR A 52 -5.65 1.05 -12.11
N ALA A 53 -4.74 1.68 -12.83
CA ALA A 53 -5.09 2.78 -13.75
C ALA A 53 -4.72 2.36 -15.18
N GLU A 54 -5.73 2.32 -16.05
CA GLU A 54 -5.55 1.99 -17.46
C GLU A 54 -4.75 3.06 -18.19
N GLU A 55 -4.92 4.34 -17.84
CA GLU A 55 -4.24 5.47 -18.48
C GLU A 55 -2.72 5.41 -18.30
N ASP A 56 -2.28 4.92 -17.15
CA ASP A 56 -0.87 4.81 -16.77
C ASP A 56 -0.29 3.41 -17.06
N GLU A 57 -1.13 2.47 -17.50
CA GLU A 57 -0.86 1.02 -17.56
C GLU A 57 -0.20 0.47 -16.28
N ALA A 58 -0.55 1.04 -15.13
CA ALA A 58 0.15 0.84 -13.86
C ALA A 58 -0.76 0.24 -12.78
N LEU A 59 -0.18 -0.63 -11.94
CA LEU A 59 -0.78 -1.06 -10.69
C LEU A 59 -0.15 -0.29 -9.52
N TYR A 60 -1.00 0.35 -8.74
CA TYR A 60 -0.64 1.09 -7.53
C TYR A 60 -0.96 0.27 -6.29
N HIS A 61 0.05 0.06 -5.46
CA HIS A 61 -0.10 -0.50 -4.13
C HIS A 61 0.29 0.54 -3.09
N LEU A 62 -0.71 1.17 -2.50
CA LEU A 62 -0.57 2.19 -1.48
C LEU A 62 -0.76 1.55 -0.11
N SER A 63 0.23 1.70 0.75
CA SER A 63 0.24 1.09 2.08
C SER A 63 0.67 2.07 3.15
N LEU A 64 0.27 1.80 4.38
CA LEU A 64 0.77 2.50 5.55
C LEU A 64 1.51 1.50 6.45
N ALA A 65 2.83 1.48 6.36
CA ALA A 65 3.69 0.61 7.14
C ALA A 65 4.42 1.43 8.21
N HIS A 66 4.29 1.05 9.49
CA HIS A 66 4.89 1.78 10.62
C HIS A 66 4.61 3.29 10.61
N THR A 67 3.36 3.69 10.37
CA THR A 67 2.95 5.09 10.17
C THR A 67 3.61 5.83 9.00
N THR A 68 4.28 5.13 8.08
CA THR A 68 4.90 5.73 6.89
C THR A 68 4.07 5.38 5.65
N PRO A 69 3.54 6.38 4.92
CA PRO A 69 2.86 6.12 3.66
C PRO A 69 3.88 5.67 2.61
N GLN A 70 3.57 4.59 1.91
CA GLN A 70 4.39 4.01 0.86
C GLN A 70 3.53 3.72 -0.36
N LEU A 71 3.88 4.31 -1.50
CA LEU A 71 3.29 3.98 -2.79
C LEU A 71 4.24 3.07 -3.56
N ARG A 72 3.77 1.90 -3.97
CA ARG A 72 4.46 1.07 -4.94
C ARG A 72 3.78 1.22 -6.30
N VAL A 73 4.57 1.53 -7.33
CA VAL A 73 4.12 1.62 -8.71
C VAL A 73 4.70 0.42 -9.45
N VAL A 74 3.84 -0.42 -9.99
CA VAL A 74 4.21 -1.60 -10.76
C VAL A 74 3.88 -1.33 -12.21
N LEU A 75 4.92 -1.27 -13.04
CA LEU A 75 4.81 -1.04 -14.48
C LEU A 75 5.13 -2.33 -15.23
N PRO A 76 4.44 -2.65 -16.35
CA PRO A 76 4.84 -3.74 -17.22
C PRO A 76 6.19 -3.42 -17.88
N ASP A 77 7.16 -4.34 -17.75
CA ASP A 77 8.43 -4.24 -18.45
C ASP A 77 8.35 -5.09 -19.73
N THR A 78 8.49 -4.42 -20.88
CA THR A 78 8.44 -5.06 -22.20
C THR A 78 9.83 -5.32 -22.78
N GLN A 79 10.91 -4.85 -22.14
CA GLN A 79 12.28 -4.89 -22.66
C GLN A 79 13.26 -5.65 -21.75
N GLY A 80 12.96 -5.84 -20.46
CA GLY A 80 13.76 -6.60 -19.51
C GLY A 80 13.53 -8.12 -19.52
N GLN A 81 14.31 -8.86 -18.71
CA GLN A 81 14.06 -10.29 -18.44
C GLN A 81 12.88 -10.49 -17.46
N LEU A 82 12.54 -9.46 -16.70
CA LEU A 82 11.41 -9.41 -15.78
C LEU A 82 10.17 -8.90 -16.52
N LYS A 83 8.99 -9.34 -16.08
CA LYS A 83 7.72 -8.91 -16.69
C LYS A 83 7.25 -7.54 -16.20
N PHE A 84 7.87 -7.02 -15.13
CA PHE A 84 7.46 -5.81 -14.45
C PHE A 84 8.65 -5.10 -13.81
N GLN A 85 8.57 -3.77 -13.73
CA GLN A 85 9.43 -2.93 -12.89
C GLN A 85 8.63 -2.43 -11.70
N ILE A 86 9.29 -2.33 -10.54
CA ILE A 86 8.63 -1.87 -9.31
C ILE A 86 9.39 -0.69 -8.71
N TYR A 87 8.67 0.41 -8.54
CA TYR A 87 9.17 1.61 -7.86
C TYR A 87 8.52 1.75 -6.50
N LEU A 88 9.32 2.02 -5.47
CA LEU A 88 8.87 2.46 -4.16
C LEU A 88 8.99 3.98 -4.06
N ILE A 89 7.87 4.64 -3.82
CA ILE A 89 7.77 6.07 -3.62
C ILE A 89 7.39 6.37 -2.18
N GLN A 90 8.13 7.28 -1.58
CA GLN A 90 7.89 7.81 -0.25
C GLN A 90 8.05 9.32 -0.27
N PHE A 91 7.43 10.02 0.67
CA PHE A 91 7.78 11.42 0.88
C PHE A 91 9.21 11.53 1.41
N SER A 92 9.91 12.60 1.01
CA SER A 92 11.18 12.93 1.64
C SER A 92 10.98 13.24 3.13
N GLU A 93 12.00 12.98 3.95
CA GLU A 93 11.92 13.16 5.41
C GLU A 93 11.58 14.60 5.83
N HIS A 94 11.88 15.57 4.96
CA HIS A 94 11.61 16.99 5.18
C HIS A 94 10.18 17.40 4.78
N HIS A 95 9.43 16.54 4.07
CA HIS A 95 8.09 16.86 3.62
C HIS A 95 7.10 16.85 4.81
N PRO A 96 6.23 17.87 4.97
CA PRO A 96 5.32 17.95 6.11
C PRO A 96 4.42 16.72 6.29
N LEU A 97 4.02 16.09 5.16
CA LEU A 97 3.15 14.91 5.16
C LEU A 97 3.88 13.61 5.57
N ALA A 98 5.21 13.59 5.64
CA ALA A 98 5.95 12.43 6.13
C ALA A 98 5.63 12.15 7.62
N SER A 99 5.39 13.21 8.41
CA SER A 99 5.14 13.09 9.87
C SER A 99 3.66 12.98 10.26
N VAL A 100 2.73 13.28 9.33
CA VAL A 100 1.31 13.46 9.67
C VAL A 100 0.67 12.18 10.20
N PHE A 101 1.03 11.01 9.65
CA PHE A 101 0.50 9.72 10.07
C PHE A 101 1.01 9.32 11.45
N THR A 102 2.28 9.61 11.76
CA THR A 102 2.82 9.42 13.11
C THR A 102 2.09 10.30 14.13
N GLN A 103 1.81 11.56 13.80
CA GLN A 103 1.04 12.45 14.66
C GLN A 103 -0.40 11.95 14.84
N PHE A 104 -1.05 11.51 13.76
CA PHE A 104 -2.40 10.97 13.77
C PHE A 104 -2.51 9.67 14.60
N ALA A 105 -1.47 8.83 14.55
CA ALA A 105 -1.38 7.61 15.35
C ALA A 105 -1.23 7.89 16.85
N ARG A 106 -0.51 8.97 17.22
CA ARG A 106 -0.25 9.38 18.62
C ARG A 106 -1.42 10.17 19.24
N TYR A 107 -2.22 10.85 18.44
CA TYR A 107 -3.34 11.66 18.94
C TYR A 107 -4.44 10.75 19.52
N ARG A 108 -4.71 10.92 20.82
CA ARG A 108 -5.67 10.13 21.61
C ARG A 108 -6.49 11.09 22.46
N GLU A 109 -7.75 11.28 22.08
CA GLU A 109 -8.65 12.22 22.76
C GLU A 109 -10.02 11.58 22.98
N SER A 110 -11.02 12.00 22.21
CA SER A 110 -12.39 11.55 22.38
C SER A 110 -12.64 10.16 21.80
N HIS A 111 -13.55 9.41 22.43
CA HIS A 111 -14.05 8.14 21.90
C HIS A 111 -14.66 8.29 20.49
N ALA A 112 -15.35 9.41 20.23
CA ALA A 112 -15.92 9.72 18.93
C ALA A 112 -14.84 9.90 17.85
N PHE A 113 -13.69 10.46 18.20
CA PHE A 113 -12.55 10.57 17.29
C PHE A 113 -11.94 9.19 17.00
N GLU A 114 -11.69 8.37 18.03
CA GLU A 114 -11.10 7.03 17.85
C GLU A 114 -11.94 6.13 16.94
N GLN A 115 -13.28 6.22 17.05
CA GLN A 115 -14.19 5.49 16.17
C GLN A 115 -14.06 5.89 14.69
N LYS A 116 -13.73 7.15 14.41
CA LYS A 116 -13.59 7.68 13.04
C LYS A 116 -12.15 7.72 12.54
N ARG A 117 -11.18 7.49 13.43
CA ARG A 117 -9.74 7.62 13.14
C ARG A 117 -9.32 6.73 11.97
N LYS A 118 -9.73 5.46 11.96
CA LYS A 118 -9.39 4.53 10.87
C LYS A 118 -9.87 5.03 9.50
N THR A 119 -11.12 5.50 9.42
CA THR A 119 -11.69 6.02 8.17
C THR A 119 -11.00 7.31 7.73
N ALA A 120 -10.74 8.23 8.66
CA ALA A 120 -10.00 9.46 8.35
C ALA A 120 -8.57 9.16 7.85
N GLN A 121 -7.89 8.20 8.49
CA GLN A 121 -6.56 7.74 8.10
C GLN A 121 -6.57 7.11 6.70
N GLN A 122 -7.64 6.39 6.33
CA GLN A 122 -7.80 5.84 4.98
C GLN A 122 -7.98 6.91 3.92
N HIS A 123 -8.80 7.94 4.18
CA HIS A 123 -8.96 9.04 3.24
C HIS A 123 -7.69 9.87 3.11
N LEU A 124 -7.00 10.12 4.22
CA LEU A 124 -5.71 10.80 4.20
C LEU A 124 -4.67 9.99 3.42
N LEU A 125 -4.59 8.67 3.65
CA LEU A 125 -3.73 7.77 2.89
C LEU A 125 -4.01 7.88 1.40
N ALA A 126 -5.27 7.75 0.98
CA ALA A 126 -5.64 7.88 -0.42
C ALA A 126 -5.21 9.24 -1.01
N ALA A 127 -5.42 10.34 -0.29
CA ALA A 127 -5.04 11.67 -0.77
C ALA A 127 -3.52 11.84 -0.93
N VAL A 128 -2.73 11.34 0.03
CA VAL A 128 -1.27 11.40 -0.11
C VAL A 128 -0.75 10.46 -1.20
N GLY A 129 -1.42 9.33 -1.42
CA GLY A 129 -1.08 8.41 -2.50
C GLY A 129 -1.25 9.02 -3.87
N GLU A 130 -2.34 9.76 -4.11
CA GLU A 130 -2.52 10.51 -5.36
C GLU A 130 -1.42 11.57 -5.54
N MET A 131 -1.06 12.30 -4.48
CA MET A 131 0.04 13.28 -4.55
C MET A 131 1.39 12.62 -4.88
N MET A 132 1.72 11.49 -4.26
CA MET A 132 2.94 10.74 -4.56
C MET A 132 2.95 10.25 -6.02
N LYS A 133 1.80 9.78 -6.51
CA LYS A 133 1.63 9.33 -7.90
C LYS A 133 1.86 10.48 -8.88
N ASP A 134 1.23 11.63 -8.65
CA ASP A 134 1.35 12.79 -9.53
C ASP A 134 2.81 13.31 -9.58
N LEU A 135 3.48 13.38 -8.42
CA LEU A 135 4.90 13.77 -8.34
C LEU A 135 5.84 12.76 -9.03
N PHE A 136 5.53 11.46 -8.91
CA PHE A 136 6.29 10.41 -9.60
C PHE A 136 6.21 10.58 -11.12
N TRP A 137 5.00 10.73 -11.68
CA TRP A 137 4.83 10.86 -13.12
C TRP A 137 5.40 12.16 -13.68
N GLU A 138 5.24 13.29 -12.98
CA GLU A 138 5.92 14.53 -13.37
C GLU A 138 7.44 14.33 -13.45
N GLY A 139 8.01 13.64 -12.46
CA GLY A 139 9.44 13.35 -12.42
C GLY A 139 9.92 12.41 -13.52
N VAL A 140 9.09 11.43 -13.91
CA VAL A 140 9.36 10.55 -15.06
C VAL A 140 9.31 11.35 -16.36
N ASP A 141 8.31 12.20 -16.55
CA ASP A 141 8.11 13.01 -17.76
C ASP A 141 9.27 13.98 -18.00
N VAL A 142 9.79 14.61 -16.94
CA VAL A 142 10.92 15.56 -17.03
C VAL A 142 12.29 14.92 -16.76
N SER A 143 12.34 13.61 -16.49
CA SER A 143 13.55 12.86 -16.12
C SER A 143 14.29 13.42 -14.89
N GLU A 144 13.56 14.02 -13.95
CA GLU A 144 14.09 14.59 -12.70
C GLU A 144 13.05 14.41 -11.58
N ILE A 145 13.38 13.61 -10.55
CA ILE A 145 12.46 13.34 -9.44
C ILE A 145 12.34 14.57 -8.52
N PRO A 146 11.12 15.06 -8.23
CA PRO A 146 10.92 16.18 -7.32
C PRO A 146 11.45 15.90 -5.89
N PRO A 147 12.06 16.89 -5.22
CA PRO A 147 12.66 16.72 -3.89
C PRO A 147 11.65 16.41 -2.76
N GLU A 148 10.36 16.56 -3.04
CA GLU A 148 9.26 16.19 -2.14
C GLU A 148 9.13 14.68 -1.95
N ILE A 149 9.64 13.88 -2.89
CA ILE A 149 9.60 12.42 -2.86
C ILE A 149 10.98 11.78 -3.02
N THR A 150 11.09 10.55 -2.55
CA THR A 150 12.19 9.64 -2.85
C THR A 150 11.64 8.47 -3.64
N VAL A 151 12.36 8.07 -4.69
CA VAL A 151 11.99 6.94 -5.54
C VAL A 151 13.13 5.92 -5.51
N GLU A 152 12.81 4.69 -5.16
CA GLU A 152 13.72 3.54 -5.19
C GLU A 152 13.20 2.49 -6.17
N GLU A 153 14.03 2.08 -7.12
CA GLU A 153 13.75 0.93 -8.00
C GLU A 153 14.06 -0.36 -7.23
N LEU A 154 13.07 -1.22 -7.06
CA LEU A 154 13.20 -2.44 -6.27
C LEU A 154 13.60 -3.65 -7.12
N ILE A 155 13.08 -3.74 -8.35
CA ILE A 155 13.18 -4.86 -9.28
C ILE A 155 13.05 -4.34 -10.72
#